data_AF-A0A3N5ELZ8-F1
#
_entry.id   AF-A0A3N5ELZ8-F1
#
_cell.length_a   1.000
_cell.length_b   1.000
_cell.length_c   1.000
_cell.angle_alpha   90.00
_cell.angle_beta   90.00
_cell.angle_gamma   90.00
#
_symmetry.space_group_name_H-M   'P 1'
#
loop_
_entity.id
_entity.type
_entity.pdbx_description
1 polymer ?
#
loop_
_entity_poly.entity_id
_entity_poly.type
_entity_poly.pdbx_seq_one_letter_code
_entity_poly.pdbx_strand_id
1 'polypeptide(L)'
;MAGVQARVRSEHQRKYPDLSASRWYDVAPIFPGVTQRMVNMAGERLTRLATPRGYVIIRAEHLEFRPTPPPQEARPSEDSEAIA
;
A
#
# COMPACT_ATOMS: atom_id res chain seq x y z
N MET A 1 13.82 4.95 1.73
CA MET A 1 12.82 5.11 2.81
C MET A 1 11.95 3.87 2.83
N ALA A 2 11.82 3.17 3.97
CA ALA A 2 10.93 2.02 4.06
C ALA A 2 9.48 2.49 3.97
N GLY A 3 8.80 2.18 2.86
CA GLY A 3 7.39 2.50 2.69
C GLY A 3 6.49 1.57 3.51
N VAL A 4 5.21 1.90 3.63
CA VAL A 4 4.18 1.00 4.17
C VAL A 4 3.19 0.69 3.05
N GLN A 5 2.83 -0.58 2.93
CA GLN A 5 1.74 -1.01 2.05
C GLN A 5 0.55 -1.44 2.89
N ALA A 6 -0.64 -1.30 2.31
CA ALA A 6 -1.86 -1.81 2.90
C ALA A 6 -2.76 -2.46 1.86
N ARG A 7 -3.53 -3.45 2.30
CA ARG A 7 -4.58 -4.08 1.50
C ARG A 7 -5.89 -4.10 2.27
N VAL A 8 -7.00 -4.13 1.55
CA VAL A 8 -8.31 -4.30 2.18
C VAL A 8 -8.44 -5.72 2.73
N ARG A 9 -8.98 -5.85 3.94
CA ARG A 9 -9.33 -7.15 4.52
C ARG A 9 -10.45 -7.79 3.71
N SER A 10 -10.40 -9.11 3.53
CA SER A 10 -11.40 -9.85 2.74
C SER A 10 -12.84 -9.61 3.22
N GLU A 11 -13.04 -9.48 4.54
CA GLU A 11 -14.33 -9.19 5.19
C GLU A 11 -14.92 -7.81 4.80
N HIS A 12 -14.09 -6.90 4.32
CA HIS A 12 -14.49 -5.54 3.91
C HIS A 12 -14.44 -5.32 2.40
N GLN A 13 -14.00 -6.30 1.60
CA GLN A 13 -13.91 -6.21 0.15
C GLN A 13 -15.21 -5.72 -0.51
N ARG A 14 -16.37 -6.19 -0.04
CA ARG A 14 -17.68 -5.77 -0.57
C ARG A 14 -17.98 -4.28 -0.40
N LYS A 15 -17.36 -3.62 0.58
CA LYS A 15 -17.51 -2.17 0.83
C LYS A 15 -16.63 -1.33 -0.11
N TYR A 16 -15.62 -1.94 -0.75
CA TYR A 16 -14.58 -1.26 -1.52
C TYR A 16 -14.36 -1.94 -2.88
N PRO A 17 -15.29 -1.77 -3.84
CA PRO A 17 -15.25 -2.47 -5.12
C PRO A 17 -14.04 -2.10 -5.99
N ASP A 18 -13.48 -0.91 -5.82
CA ASP A 18 -12.29 -0.44 -6.54
C ASP A 18 -10.96 -1.00 -5.99
N LEU A 19 -11.02 -1.75 -4.90
CA LEU A 19 -9.86 -2.37 -4.28
C LEU A 19 -9.93 -3.88 -4.37
N SER A 20 -8.83 -4.55 -4.05
CA SER A 20 -8.76 -6.00 -4.06
C SER A 20 -8.04 -6.46 -2.80
N ALA A 21 -8.63 -7.42 -2.09
CA ALA A 21 -8.05 -8.07 -0.92
C ALA A 21 -6.81 -8.92 -1.27
N SER A 22 -6.56 -9.16 -2.57
CA SER A 22 -5.36 -9.84 -3.05
C SER A 22 -4.21 -8.88 -3.38
N ARG A 23 -4.48 -7.56 -3.46
CA ARG A 23 -3.51 -6.56 -3.90
C ARG A 23 -3.08 -5.65 -2.75
N TRP A 24 -1.77 -5.46 -2.63
CA TRP A 24 -1.17 -4.46 -1.74
C TRP A 24 -1.02 -3.13 -2.47
N TYR A 25 -1.41 -2.06 -1.79
CA TYR A 25 -1.36 -0.68 -2.29
C TYR A 25 -0.41 0.14 -1.41
N ASP A 26 0.32 1.07 -2.01
CA ASP A 26 1.21 1.93 -1.24
C ASP A 26 0.40 2.94 -0.42
N VAL A 27 0.78 3.11 0.85
CA VAL A 27 0.19 4.11 1.72
C VAL A 27 0.82 5.46 1.40
N ALA A 28 0.01 6.39 0.91
CA ALA A 28 0.41 7.75 0.61
C ALA A 28 0.08 8.70 1.78
N PRO A 29 0.87 9.77 2.02
CA PRO A 29 0.52 10.80 2.99
C PRO A 29 -0.81 11.47 2.65
N ILE A 30 -1.64 11.74 3.65
CA ILE A 30 -2.94 12.40 3.45
C ILE A 30 -2.74 13.89 3.12
N PHE A 31 -1.85 14.56 3.84
CA PHE A 31 -1.44 15.95 3.59
C PHE A 31 0.08 16.05 3.41
N PRO A 32 0.57 17.02 2.60
CA PRO A 32 1.98 17.38 2.59
C PRO A 32 2.41 17.81 3.99
N GLY A 33 3.38 17.13 4.59
CA GLY A 33 3.91 17.46 5.92
C GLY A 33 3.19 16.79 7.11
N VAL A 34 2.11 16.03 6.91
CA VAL A 34 1.46 15.26 7.98
C VAL A 34 1.86 13.78 7.91
N THR A 35 2.45 13.28 8.99
CA THR A 35 2.89 11.90 9.13
C THR A 35 1.73 10.92 9.12
N GLN A 36 1.47 10.30 7.95
CA GLN A 36 0.83 8.99 7.68
C GLN A 36 -0.51 8.60 8.36
N ARG A 37 -1.03 9.37 9.32
CA ARG A 37 -2.15 9.01 10.20
C ARG A 37 -3.05 10.23 10.39
N MET A 38 -4.29 10.14 9.93
CA MET A 38 -5.34 11.12 10.19
C MET A 38 -6.46 10.47 10.99
N VAL A 39 -7.15 11.26 11.80
CA VAL A 39 -8.34 10.84 12.54
C VAL A 39 -9.52 11.66 12.03
N ASN A 40 -10.66 11.03 11.72
CA ASN A 40 -11.87 11.76 11.33
C ASN A 40 -12.60 12.33 12.57
N MET A 41 -13.68 13.09 12.34
CA MET A 41 -14.49 13.68 13.41
C MET A 41 -15.13 12.65 14.36
N ALA A 42 -15.21 11.39 13.93
CA ALA A 42 -15.73 10.28 14.74
C ALA A 42 -14.63 9.52 15.51
N GLY A 43 -13.37 9.98 15.47
CA GLY A 43 -12.25 9.32 16.15
C GLY A 43 -11.64 8.15 15.36
N GLU A 44 -12.05 7.93 14.11
CA GLU A 44 -11.61 6.79 13.31
C GLU A 44 -10.33 7.12 12.54
N ARG A 45 -9.38 6.18 12.56
CA ARG A 45 -8.11 6.33 11.84
C ARG A 45 -8.31 6.13 10.35
N LEU A 46 -7.79 7.04 9.55
CA LEU A 46 -7.85 7.01 8.09
C LEU A 46 -6.46 6.78 7.47
N THR A 47 -6.45 6.04 6.37
CA THR A 47 -5.30 5.71 5.54
C THR A 47 -5.61 6.05 4.10
N ARG A 48 -4.68 6.72 3.42
CA ARG A 48 -4.78 7.01 1.99
C ARG A 48 -3.94 6.01 1.20
N LEU A 49 -4.58 5.33 0.26
CA LEU A 49 -3.95 4.36 -0.63
C LEU A 49 -3.75 4.98 -2.00
N ALA A 50 -2.57 4.76 -2.59
CA ALA A 50 -2.32 5.03 -3.99
C ALA A 50 -2.85 3.87 -4.84
N THR A 51 -3.75 4.16 -5.77
CA THR A 51 -4.32 3.21 -6.72
C THR A 51 -4.00 3.66 -8.16
N PRO A 52 -4.13 2.78 -9.17
CA PRO A 52 -3.94 3.18 -10.56
C PRO A 52 -4.88 4.31 -11.03
N ARG A 53 -6.00 4.52 -10.32
CA ARG A 53 -7.01 5.55 -10.62
C ARG A 53 -6.84 6.82 -9.79
N GLY A 54 -5.81 6.91 -8.95
CA GLY A 54 -5.56 8.06 -8.08
C GLY A 54 -5.41 7.65 -6.62
N TYR A 55 -6.19 8.28 -5.72
CA TYR A 55 -6.09 8.04 -4.28
C TYR A 55 -7.43 7.68 -3.67
N VAL A 56 -7.43 6.76 -2.71
CA VAL A 56 -8.63 6.37 -1.95
C VAL A 56 -8.35 6.48 -0.46
N ILE A 57 -9.25 7.11 0.30
CA ILE A 57 -9.14 7.26 1.76
C ILE A 57 -10.06 6.26 2.44
N ILE A 58 -9.51 5.47 3.35
CA ILE A 58 -10.17 4.30 3.94
C ILE A 58 -9.85 4.23 5.42
N ARG A 59 -10.79 3.68 6.21
CA ARG A 59 -10.53 3.38 7.61
C ARG A 59 -9.40 2.38 7.77
N ALA A 60 -8.43 2.71 8.61
CA ALA A 60 -7.29 1.85 8.90
C ALA A 60 -7.70 0.49 9.47
N GLU A 61 -8.82 0.43 10.20
CA GLU A 61 -9.37 -0.82 10.74
C GLU A 61 -9.78 -1.82 9.65
N HIS A 62 -10.16 -1.34 8.47
CA HIS A 62 -10.54 -2.19 7.34
C HIS A 62 -9.34 -2.70 6.53
N LEU A 63 -8.12 -2.34 6.95
CA LEU A 63 -6.88 -2.64 6.24
C LEU A 63 -5.99 -3.61 7.00
N GLU A 64 -5.18 -4.34 6.25
CA GLU A 64 -3.98 -5.01 6.73
C GLU A 64 -2.77 -4.20 6.26
N PHE A 65 -1.75 -4.09 7.10
CA PHE A 65 -0.54 -3.32 6.82
C PHE A 65 0.68 -4.23 6.77
N ARG A 66 1.62 -3.91 5.90
CA ARG A 66 2.96 -4.53 5.89
C ARG A 66 4.02 -3.50 5.52
N PRO A 67 5.28 -3.72 5.90
CA PRO A 67 6.41 -2.99 5.32
C PRO A 67 6.44 -3.20 3.80
N THR A 68 6.79 -2.16 3.05
CA THR A 68 7.11 -2.32 1.63
C THR A 68 8.36 -3.18 1.54
N PRO A 69 8.37 -4.25 0.72
CA PRO A 69 9.58 -5.02 0.51
C PRO A 69 10.70 -4.08 0.06
N PRO A 70 11.96 -4.32 0.48
CA PRO A 70 13.08 -3.56 -0.04
C PRO A 70 13.04 -3.65 -1.57
N PRO A 71 13.48 -2.60 -2.31
CA PRO A 71 13.69 -2.73 -3.73
C PRO A 71 14.55 -3.97 -3.92
N GLN A 72 14.02 -5.02 -4.55
CA GLN A 72 14.88 -6.08 -5.04
C GLN A 72 15.79 -5.36 -6.03
N GLU A 73 17.04 -5.12 -5.62
CA GLU A 73 18.11 -4.93 -6.59
C GLU A 73 17.91 -6.06 -7.59
N ALA A 74 17.60 -5.67 -8.83
CA ALA A 74 17.54 -6.61 -9.92
C ALA A 74 18.88 -7.34 -9.86
N ARG A 75 18.86 -8.60 -9.42
CA ARG A 75 20.04 -9.45 -9.55
C ARG A 75 20.35 -9.39 -11.04
N PRO A 76 21.52 -8.86 -11.46
CA PRO A 76 21.88 -8.94 -12.85
C PRO A 76 21.78 -10.42 -13.18
N SER A 77 20.98 -10.74 -14.20
CA SER A 77 20.91 -12.09 -14.72
C SER A 77 22.34 -12.45 -15.13
N GLU A 78 23.03 -13.25 -14.32
CA GLU A 78 24.26 -13.93 -14.70
C GLU A 78 23.88 -15.04 -15.70
N ASP A 79 23.41 -14.61 -16.87
CA ASP A 79 23.27 -15.42 -18.08
C ASP A 79 24.13 -14.74 -19.16
N SER A 80 25.43 -14.63 -18.90
CA SER A 80 26.41 -14.31 -19.92
C SER A 80 27.53 -15.33 -19.90
N GLU A 81 27.40 -16.23 -20.87
CA GLU A 81 28.47 -16.90 -21.59
C GLU A 81 29.23 -18.01 -20.87
N ALA A 82 28.62 -19.19 -20.95
CA ALA A 82 29.35 -20.40 -21.27
C ALA A 82 29.98 -20.28 -22.68
N ILE A 83 31.13 -19.63 -22.84
CA ILE A 83 32.00 -19.85 -24.00
C ILE A 83 33.46 -19.53 -23.66
N ALA A 84 34.28 -20.56 -23.45
CA ALA A 84 35.64 -20.76 -24.01
C ALA A 84 36.37 -21.89 -23.28
#